data_AF-A0A538KM33-F1
#
_entry.id   AF-A0A538KM33-F1
#
_cell.length_a   1.000
_cell.length_b   1.000
_cell.length_c   1.000
_cell.angle_alpha   90.00
_cell.angle_beta   90.00
_cell.angle_gamma   90.00
#
_symmetry.space_group_name_H-M   'P 1'
#
loop_
_entity.id
_entity.type
_entity.pdbx_description
1 polymer ?
#
loop_
_entity_poly.entity_id
_entity_poly.type
_entity_poly.pdbx_seq_one_letter_code
_entity_poly.pdbx_strand_id
1 'polypeptide(L)'
;MSGLPVASPRRTAAHASTAWYVAPAAAFLSAGAGYVHLAYMQSHWRDWWAYGAFFLAAGVFQLLYGPVVLRRPGPKVVLLGIAGNLAVVGMYVYSRTEGVPLGPHARVKEAAGAVDVATTAAEILVVALLLALAGGRSRRWTLNLLLVAGLALWAMRLGQGFG
;
A
#
# COMPACT_ATOMS: atom_id res chain seq x y z
N MET A 1 -22.79 3.23 -41.34
CA MET A 1 -21.99 4.43 -41.03
C MET A 1 -21.71 4.44 -39.54
N SER A 2 -20.59 3.85 -39.13
CA SER A 2 -20.20 3.64 -37.74
C SER A 2 -19.41 4.85 -37.26
N GLY A 3 -20.02 5.72 -36.45
CA GLY A 3 -19.34 6.88 -35.88
C GLY A 3 -18.24 6.43 -34.91
N LEU A 4 -16.98 6.61 -35.28
CA LEU A 4 -15.85 6.38 -34.37
C LEU A 4 -15.95 7.36 -33.19
N PRO A 5 -15.83 6.90 -31.94
CA PRO A 5 -15.89 7.79 -30.79
C PRO A 5 -14.66 8.69 -30.78
N VAL A 6 -14.85 9.97 -31.15
CA VAL A 6 -13.82 11.00 -31.01
C VAL A 6 -13.68 11.32 -29.52
N ALA A 7 -12.63 10.81 -28.89
CA ALA A 7 -12.31 11.13 -27.51
C ALA A 7 -12.05 12.65 -27.40
N SER A 8 -12.74 13.32 -26.47
CA SER A 8 -12.63 14.77 -26.32
C SER A 8 -11.22 15.18 -25.82
N PRO A 9 -10.54 16.15 -26.47
CA PRO A 9 -9.18 16.59 -26.11
C PRO A 9 -9.01 17.06 -24.65
N ARG A 10 -10.10 17.49 -24.01
CA ARG A 10 -10.10 17.88 -22.58
C ARG A 10 -9.84 16.72 -21.63
N ARG A 11 -10.31 15.50 -21.93
CA ARG A 11 -10.10 14.33 -21.03
C ARG A 11 -8.66 13.86 -21.03
N THR A 12 -7.97 13.93 -22.16
CA THR A 12 -6.56 13.52 -22.28
C THR A 12 -5.62 14.51 -21.60
N ALA A 13 -5.85 15.82 -21.77
CA ALA A 13 -5.06 16.86 -21.12
C ALA A 13 -5.20 16.83 -19.58
N ALA A 14 -6.41 16.64 -19.05
CA ALA A 14 -6.64 16.56 -17.59
C ALA A 14 -6.03 15.28 -16.96
N HIS A 15 -6.01 14.17 -17.70
CA HIS A 15 -5.35 12.94 -17.24
C HIS A 15 -3.82 13.11 -17.19
N ALA A 16 -3.25 13.81 -18.18
CA ALA A 16 -1.82 14.09 -18.24
C ALA A 16 -1.38 15.05 -17.10
N SER A 17 -2.15 16.09 -16.81
CA SER A 17 -1.86 17.02 -15.70
C SER A 17 -1.99 16.37 -14.31
N THR A 18 -2.95 15.46 -14.14
CA THR A 18 -3.10 14.69 -12.90
C THR A 18 -1.91 13.76 -12.68
N ALA A 19 -1.46 13.07 -13.72
CA ALA A 19 -0.33 12.14 -13.64
C ALA A 19 0.99 12.84 -13.25
N TRP A 20 1.19 14.09 -13.69
CA TRP A 20 2.36 14.90 -13.41
C TRP A 20 2.59 15.16 -11.90
N TYR A 21 1.53 15.34 -11.11
CA TYR A 21 1.65 15.56 -9.67
C TYR A 21 1.52 14.27 -8.85
N VAL A 22 0.69 13.34 -9.31
CA VAL A 22 0.36 12.13 -8.54
C VAL A 22 1.52 11.14 -8.49
N ALA A 23 2.24 10.93 -9.58
CA ALA A 23 3.36 9.97 -9.58
C ALA A 23 4.55 10.43 -8.70
N PRO A 24 4.98 11.71 -8.72
CA PRO A 24 5.98 12.21 -7.78
C PRO A 24 5.55 12.15 -6.32
N ALA A 25 4.29 12.51 -6.01
CA ALA A 25 3.78 12.41 -4.65
C ALA A 25 3.79 10.95 -4.14
N ALA A 26 3.33 10.01 -4.96
CA ALA A 26 3.37 8.59 -4.62
C ALA A 26 4.81 8.09 -4.44
N ALA A 27 5.74 8.52 -5.29
CA ALA A 27 7.14 8.15 -5.19
C ALA A 27 7.79 8.68 -3.90
N PHE A 28 7.53 9.94 -3.53
CA PHE A 28 8.07 10.55 -2.33
C PHE A 28 7.53 9.86 -1.05
N LEU A 29 6.21 9.66 -0.97
CA LEU A 29 5.58 8.98 0.17
C LEU A 29 6.07 7.53 0.29
N SER A 30 6.17 6.81 -0.83
CA SER A 30 6.73 5.46 -0.86
C SER A 30 8.17 5.44 -0.35
N ALA A 31 9.03 6.36 -0.82
CA ALA A 31 10.40 6.43 -0.35
C ALA A 31 10.50 6.75 1.16
N GLY A 32 9.64 7.64 1.67
CA GLY A 32 9.56 7.97 3.09
C GLY A 32 9.16 6.77 3.96
N ALA A 33 8.13 6.03 3.55
CA ALA A 33 7.74 4.79 4.22
C ALA A 33 8.87 3.74 4.16
N GLY A 34 9.52 3.61 3.00
CA GLY A 34 10.64 2.68 2.83
C GLY A 34 11.83 2.99 3.74
N TYR A 35 12.13 4.28 3.95
CA TYR A 35 13.15 4.71 4.91
C TYR A 35 12.80 4.29 6.34
N VAL A 36 11.55 4.49 6.78
CA VAL A 36 11.11 4.10 8.13
C VAL A 36 11.21 2.58 8.33
N HIS A 37 10.79 1.78 7.35
CA HIS A 37 10.93 0.32 7.46
C HIS A 37 12.39 -0.11 7.57
N LEU A 38 13.28 0.48 6.78
CA LEU A 38 14.71 0.21 6.92
C LEU A 38 15.27 0.65 8.28
N ALA A 39 14.79 1.76 8.84
CA ALA A 39 15.18 2.20 10.18
C ALA A 39 14.76 1.20 11.28
N TYR A 40 13.62 0.52 11.10
CA TYR A 40 13.14 -0.54 11.99
C TYR A 40 13.78 -1.90 11.75
N MET A 41 14.41 -2.12 10.58
CA MET A 41 14.97 -3.40 10.21
C MET A 41 15.91 -3.97 11.28
N GLN A 42 16.86 -3.16 11.78
CA GLN A 42 17.92 -3.67 12.65
C GLN A 42 17.42 -4.04 14.04
N SER A 43 16.52 -3.25 14.65
CA SER A 43 15.94 -3.60 15.94
C SER A 43 15.15 -4.90 15.84
N HIS A 44 14.32 -5.03 14.80
CA HIS A 44 13.51 -6.21 14.58
C HIS A 44 14.33 -7.44 14.21
N TRP A 45 15.46 -7.27 13.50
CA TRP A 45 16.38 -8.37 13.21
C TRP A 45 16.98 -8.98 14.47
N ARG A 46 17.29 -8.14 15.47
CA ARG A 46 17.82 -8.58 16.77
C ARG A 46 16.79 -9.37 17.57
N ASP A 47 15.52 -9.01 17.45
CA ASP A 47 14.42 -9.75 18.09
C ASP A 47 14.18 -11.09 17.38
N TRP A 48 14.08 -11.06 16.04
CA TRP A 48 13.98 -12.25 15.21
C TRP A 48 14.29 -11.94 13.74
N TRP A 49 15.15 -12.77 13.12
CA TRP A 49 15.63 -12.55 11.75
C TRP A 49 14.49 -12.33 10.73
N ALA A 50 13.37 -13.04 10.87
CA ALA A 50 12.25 -12.93 9.93
C ALA A 50 11.50 -11.60 10.05
N TYR A 51 11.43 -10.99 11.24
CA TYR A 51 10.90 -9.63 11.38
C TYR A 51 11.80 -8.63 10.64
N GLY A 52 13.12 -8.72 10.88
CA GLY A 52 14.09 -7.89 10.17
C GLY A 52 14.03 -8.07 8.65
N ALA A 53 13.87 -9.30 8.17
CA ALA A 53 13.73 -9.61 6.75
C ALA A 53 12.45 -9.01 6.13
N PHE A 54 11.33 -9.01 6.86
CA PHE A 54 10.10 -8.35 6.44
C PHE A 54 10.32 -6.83 6.26
N PHE A 55 10.90 -6.17 7.26
CA PHE A 55 11.20 -4.73 7.20
C PHE A 55 12.20 -4.39 6.09
N LEU A 56 13.23 -5.23 5.88
CA LEU A 56 14.17 -5.08 4.77
C LEU A 56 13.45 -5.16 3.42
N ALA A 57 12.63 -6.20 3.23
CA ALA A 57 11.90 -6.42 1.99
C ALA A 57 10.92 -5.28 1.70
N ALA A 58 10.14 -4.85 2.69
CA ALA A 58 9.20 -3.73 2.59
C ALA A 58 9.94 -2.42 2.26
N GLY A 59 11.03 -2.14 2.99
CA GLY A 59 11.84 -0.94 2.82
C GLY A 59 12.47 -0.85 1.43
N VAL A 60 13.12 -1.92 0.98
CA VAL A 60 13.72 -2.00 -0.36
C VAL A 60 12.66 -1.88 -1.44
N PHE A 61 11.54 -2.60 -1.30
CA PHE A 61 10.42 -2.52 -2.24
C PHE A 61 9.94 -1.07 -2.40
N GLN A 62 9.63 -0.39 -1.28
CA GLN A 62 9.07 0.96 -1.31
C GLN A 62 10.06 2.03 -1.78
N LEU A 63 11.35 1.88 -1.49
CA LEU A 63 12.40 2.76 -2.03
C LEU A 63 12.55 2.59 -3.55
N LEU A 64 12.60 1.35 -4.03
CA LEU A 64 12.75 1.05 -5.45
C LEU A 64 11.48 1.37 -6.25
N TYR A 65 10.31 1.34 -5.60
CA TYR A 65 9.03 1.64 -6.24
C TYR A 65 8.98 3.07 -6.79
N GLY A 66 9.52 4.05 -6.05
CA GLY A 66 9.49 5.47 -6.43
C GLY A 66 10.05 5.77 -7.83
N PRO A 67 11.32 5.39 -8.12
CA PRO A 67 11.88 5.55 -9.46
C PRO A 67 11.11 4.79 -10.56
N VAL A 68 10.53 3.63 -10.23
CA VAL A 68 9.78 2.81 -11.20
C VAL A 68 8.46 3.47 -11.58
N VAL A 69 7.68 3.96 -10.60
CA VAL A 69 6.40 4.62 -10.87
C VAL A 69 6.58 5.95 -11.61
N LEU A 70 7.66 6.69 -11.32
CA LEU A 70 8.01 7.91 -12.04
C LEU A 70 8.33 7.66 -13.52
N ARG A 71 9.08 6.59 -13.82
CA ARG A 71 9.53 6.30 -15.19
C ARG A 71 8.47 5.61 -16.03
N ARG A 72 7.67 4.72 -15.44
CA ARG A 72 6.73 3.84 -16.17
C ARG A 72 5.47 3.56 -15.34
N PRO A 73 4.54 4.53 -15.19
CA PRO A 73 3.28 4.35 -14.43
C PRO A 73 2.25 3.49 -15.19
N GLY A 74 2.64 2.26 -15.56
CA GLY A 74 1.78 1.31 -16.25
C GLY A 74 0.88 0.51 -15.29
N PRO A 75 -0.15 -0.20 -15.80
CA PRO A 75 -1.12 -0.93 -14.97
C PRO A 75 -0.49 -1.94 -14.01
N LYS A 76 0.57 -2.64 -14.44
CA LYS A 76 1.30 -3.61 -13.60
C LYS A 76 2.03 -2.94 -12.45
N VAL A 77 2.66 -1.79 -12.69
CA VAL A 77 3.37 -1.01 -11.65
C VAL A 77 2.38 -0.44 -10.65
N VAL A 78 1.25 0.08 -11.13
CA VAL A 78 0.15 0.55 -10.26
C VAL A 78 -0.37 -0.60 -9.39
N LEU A 79 -0.68 -1.76 -9.97
CA LEU A 79 -1.17 -2.92 -9.23
C LEU A 79 -0.15 -3.41 -8.19
N LEU A 80 1.13 -3.50 -8.56
CA LEU A 80 2.20 -3.93 -7.65
C LEU A 80 2.35 -2.97 -6.47
N GLY A 81 2.31 -1.65 -6.71
CA GLY A 81 2.36 -0.65 -5.66
C GLY A 81 1.17 -0.75 -4.71
N ILE A 82 -0.04 -0.93 -5.24
CA ILE A 82 -1.24 -1.11 -4.43
C ILE A 82 -1.13 -2.39 -3.58
N ALA A 83 -0.84 -3.53 -4.21
CA ALA A 83 -0.75 -4.81 -3.52
C ALA A 83 0.33 -4.80 -2.42
N GLY A 84 1.52 -4.27 -2.71
CA GLY A 84 2.61 -4.20 -1.74
C GLY A 84 2.28 -3.33 -0.54
N ASN A 85 1.76 -2.12 -0.74
CA ASN A 85 1.38 -1.24 0.38
C ASN A 85 0.23 -1.84 1.21
N LEU A 86 -0.77 -2.45 0.57
CA LEU A 86 -1.87 -3.10 1.30
C LEU A 86 -1.40 -4.31 2.10
N ALA A 87 -0.41 -5.07 1.62
CA ALA A 87 0.17 -6.17 2.38
C ALA A 87 0.85 -5.67 3.66
N VAL A 88 1.62 -4.57 3.57
CA VAL A 88 2.28 -3.97 4.74
C VAL A 88 1.26 -3.39 5.72
N VAL A 89 0.29 -2.61 5.24
CA VAL A 89 -0.81 -2.07 6.06
C VAL A 89 -1.60 -3.19 6.71
N GLY A 90 -1.90 -4.27 5.97
CA GLY A 90 -2.60 -5.43 6.49
C GLY A 90 -1.83 -6.14 7.60
N MET A 91 -0.52 -6.32 7.43
CA MET A 91 0.36 -6.86 8.46
C MET A 91 0.41 -5.96 9.70
N TYR A 92 0.52 -4.64 9.51
CA TYR A 92 0.46 -3.67 10.62
C TYR A 92 -0.86 -3.79 11.39
N VAL A 93 -2.01 -3.74 10.71
CA VAL A 93 -3.33 -3.86 11.35
C VAL A 93 -3.43 -5.19 12.11
N TYR A 94 -2.96 -6.28 11.52
CA TYR A 94 -2.95 -7.60 12.17
C TYR A 94 -2.09 -7.59 13.44
N SER A 95 -0.87 -7.01 13.40
CA SER A 95 0.01 -6.95 14.57
C SER A 95 -0.59 -6.13 15.73
N ARG A 96 -1.44 -5.15 15.44
CA ARG A 96 -2.14 -4.34 16.45
C ARG A 96 -3.41 -4.97 17.00
N THR A 97 -4.03 -5.87 16.24
CA THR A 97 -5.35 -6.44 16.59
C THR A 97 -5.23 -7.84 17.17
N GLU A 98 -4.47 -8.71 16.51
CA GLU A 98 -4.28 -10.14 16.82
C GLU A 98 -2.87 -10.46 17.33
N GLY A 99 -1.97 -9.48 17.31
CA GLY A 99 -0.54 -9.68 17.55
C GLY A 99 0.19 -10.21 16.32
N VAL A 100 1.53 -10.22 16.34
CA VAL A 100 2.29 -10.77 15.21
C VAL A 100 1.98 -12.27 15.04
N PRO A 101 1.89 -12.79 13.82
CA PRO A 101 1.41 -14.15 13.57
C PRO A 101 2.43 -15.23 13.95
N LEU A 102 3.73 -14.89 13.93
CA LEU A 102 4.84 -15.82 14.06
C LEU A 102 5.97 -15.16 14.87
N GLY A 103 6.86 -15.96 15.44
CA GLY A 103 8.07 -15.49 16.11
C GLY A 103 7.95 -15.34 17.64
N PRO A 104 9.00 -14.81 18.30
CA PRO A 104 9.07 -14.72 19.76
C PRO A 104 7.97 -13.87 20.40
N HIS A 105 7.35 -12.97 19.62
CA HIS A 105 6.27 -12.09 20.07
C HIS A 105 4.91 -12.53 19.51
N ALA A 106 4.78 -13.77 19.03
CA ALA A 106 3.53 -14.26 18.45
C ALA A 106 2.33 -14.03 19.38
N ARG A 107 1.23 -13.49 18.81
CA ARG A 107 -0.02 -13.15 19.53
C ARG A 107 0.10 -12.06 20.59
N VAL A 108 1.29 -11.48 20.78
CA VAL A 108 1.49 -10.28 21.60
C VAL A 108 1.12 -9.07 20.75
N LYS A 109 0.13 -8.30 21.21
CA LYS A 109 -0.32 -7.08 20.53
C LYS A 109 0.71 -5.99 20.69
N GLU A 110 1.14 -5.41 19.58
CA GLU A 110 2.12 -4.34 19.59
C GLU A 110 1.41 -2.99 19.82
N ALA A 111 1.98 -2.08 20.61
CA ALA A 111 1.42 -0.73 20.82
C ALA A 111 1.70 0.21 19.63
N ALA A 112 0.66 0.84 19.07
CA ALA A 112 0.81 1.72 17.92
C ALA A 112 1.60 2.99 18.26
N GLY A 113 2.81 3.13 17.69
CA GLY A 113 3.61 4.35 17.80
C GLY A 113 3.17 5.42 16.81
N ALA A 114 3.48 6.69 17.11
CA ALA A 114 3.17 7.81 16.23
C ALA A 114 3.83 7.68 14.84
N VAL A 115 5.07 7.19 14.80
CA VAL A 115 5.79 6.93 13.55
C VAL A 115 5.11 5.82 12.74
N ASP A 116 4.69 4.73 13.38
CA ASP A 116 3.98 3.63 12.72
C ASP A 116 2.68 4.11 12.05
N VAL A 117 1.91 4.93 12.77
CA VAL A 117 0.64 5.50 12.28
C VAL A 117 0.90 6.44 11.10
N ALA A 118 1.91 7.30 11.19
CA ALA A 118 2.28 8.22 10.11
C ALA A 118 2.74 7.46 8.85
N THR A 119 3.56 6.42 9.02
CA THR A 119 4.00 5.53 7.93
C THR A 119 2.81 4.82 7.29
N THR A 120 1.93 4.22 8.09
CA THR A 120 0.72 3.54 7.61
C THR A 120 -0.19 4.51 6.84
N ALA A 121 -0.34 5.75 7.32
CA ALA A 121 -1.10 6.77 6.61
C ALA A 121 -0.46 7.14 5.27
N ALA A 122 0.87 7.25 5.20
CA ALA A 122 1.59 7.48 3.95
C ALA A 122 1.37 6.32 2.95
N GLU A 123 1.41 5.06 3.40
CA GLU A 123 1.15 3.88 2.57
C GLU A 123 -0.28 3.87 2.02
N ILE A 124 -1.28 4.22 2.85
CA ILE A 124 -2.68 4.36 2.41
C ILE A 124 -2.82 5.49 1.38
N LEU A 125 -2.13 6.61 1.58
CA LEU A 125 -2.12 7.71 0.60
C LEU A 125 -1.45 7.29 -0.71
N VAL A 126 -0.37 6.50 -0.68
CA VAL A 126 0.21 5.90 -1.88
C VAL A 126 -0.83 5.06 -2.61
N VAL A 127 -1.57 4.19 -1.93
CA VAL A 127 -2.65 3.40 -2.55
C VAL A 127 -3.71 4.31 -3.20
N ALA A 128 -4.14 5.37 -2.52
CA ALA A 128 -5.12 6.32 -3.05
C ALA A 128 -4.62 7.05 -4.31
N LEU A 129 -3.35 7.49 -4.31
CA LEU A 129 -2.70 8.12 -5.46
C LEU A 129 -2.57 7.16 -6.64
N LEU A 130 -2.20 5.91 -6.39
CA LEU A 130 -2.10 4.87 -7.42
C LEU A 130 -3.48 4.52 -8.01
N LEU A 131 -4.54 4.54 -7.21
CA LEU A 131 -5.92 4.42 -7.69
C LEU A 131 -6.36 5.61 -8.56
N ALA A 132 -5.83 6.81 -8.32
CA ALA A 132 -6.05 7.98 -9.16
C ALA A 132 -5.31 7.86 -10.50
N LEU A 133 -4.15 7.18 -10.54
CA LEU A 133 -3.45 6.82 -11.78
C LEU A 133 -4.14 5.66 -12.53
N ALA A 134 -4.88 4.81 -11.84
CA ALA A 134 -5.59 3.69 -12.43
C ALA A 134 -6.75 4.17 -13.33
N GLY A 135 -6.82 3.66 -14.57
CA GLY A 135 -7.95 3.92 -15.45
C GLY A 135 -9.29 3.46 -14.84
N GLY A 136 -10.40 4.06 -15.27
CA GLY A 136 -11.71 3.89 -14.62
C GLY A 136 -12.21 2.45 -14.45
N ARG A 137 -11.80 1.51 -15.31
CA ARG A 137 -12.09 0.08 -15.11
C ARG A 137 -11.25 -0.53 -13.98
N SER A 138 -9.94 -0.33 -14.02
CA SER A 138 -8.99 -0.84 -13.02
C SER A 138 -9.32 -0.30 -11.63
N ARG A 139 -9.59 1.01 -11.52
CA ARG A 139 -10.01 1.65 -10.26
C ARG A 139 -11.22 0.96 -9.63
N ARG A 140 -12.25 0.61 -10.41
CA ARG A 140 -13.45 -0.07 -9.90
C ARG A 140 -13.15 -1.48 -9.40
N TRP A 141 -12.39 -2.27 -10.16
CA TRP A 141 -12.00 -3.62 -9.74
C TRP A 141 -11.18 -3.58 -8.44
N THR A 142 -10.20 -2.68 -8.35
CA THR A 142 -9.38 -2.56 -7.14
C THR A 142 -10.19 -2.09 -5.94
N LEU A 143 -11.08 -1.10 -6.11
CA LEU A 143 -11.99 -0.67 -5.04
C LEU A 143 -12.92 -1.80 -4.59
N ASN A 144 -13.47 -2.57 -5.52
CA ASN A 144 -14.32 -3.71 -5.19
C ASN A 144 -13.54 -4.79 -4.43
N LEU A 145 -12.31 -5.10 -4.85
CA LEU A 145 -11.43 -6.04 -4.14
C LEU A 145 -11.10 -5.57 -2.72
N LEU A 146 -10.80 -4.28 -2.56
CA LEU A 146 -10.57 -3.65 -1.26
C LEU A 146 -11.80 -3.74 -0.36
N LEU A 147 -12.99 -3.46 -0.90
CA LEU A 147 -14.25 -3.56 -0.16
C LEU A 147 -14.53 -5.00 0.26
N VAL A 148 -14.36 -5.97 -0.65
CA VAL A 148 -14.54 -7.40 -0.33
C VAL A 148 -13.54 -7.85 0.73
N ALA A 149 -12.26 -7.49 0.59
CA ALA A 149 -11.23 -7.81 1.58
C ALA A 149 -11.54 -7.17 2.94
N GLY A 150 -11.96 -5.89 2.97
CA GLY A 150 -12.36 -5.19 4.19
C GLY A 150 -13.59 -5.82 4.85
N LEU A 151 -14.61 -6.20 4.07
CA LEU A 151 -15.80 -6.90 4.57
C LEU A 151 -15.45 -8.29 5.12
N ALA A 152 -14.58 -9.03 4.44
CA ALA A 152 -14.12 -10.33 4.91
C ALA A 152 -13.36 -10.21 6.24
N LEU A 153 -12.45 -9.25 6.36
CA LEU A 153 -11.72 -8.98 7.60
C LEU A 153 -12.65 -8.52 8.73
N TRP A 154 -13.64 -7.68 8.45
CA TRP A 154 -14.64 -7.25 9.43
C TRP A 154 -15.51 -8.42 9.92
N ALA A 155 -15.98 -9.27 9.00
CA ALA A 155 -16.77 -10.45 9.33
C ALA A 155 -15.98 -11.46 10.17
N MET A 156 -14.70 -11.69 9.83
CA MET A 156 -13.80 -12.54 10.61
C MET A 156 -13.62 -12.02 12.04
N ARG A 157 -13.53 -10.69 12.23
CA ARG A 157 -13.40 -10.07 13.55
C ARG A 157 -14.66 -10.21 14.42
N LEU A 158 -15.86 -10.07 13.84
CA LEU A 158 -17.11 -10.30 14.58
C LEU A 158 -17.25 -11.75 15.04
N GLY A 159 -16.74 -12.71 14.25
CA GLY A 159 -16.72 -14.12 14.62
C GLY A 159 -15.83 -14.45 15.82
N GLN A 160 -14.86 -13.60 16.16
CA GLN A 160 -13.95 -13.80 17.30
C GLN A 160 -14.37 -13.03 18.56
N GLY A 161 -15.46 -12.25 18.52
CA GLY A 161 -15.95 -11.43 19.64
C GLY A 161 -16.95 -12.13 20.58
N PHE A 162 -17.26 -13.41 20.37
CA PHE A 162 -18.24 -14.18 21.14
C PHE A 162 -17.68 -15.50 21.71
N GLY A 163 -16.36 -15.61 21.85
CA GLY A 163 -15.66 -16.79 22.40
C GLY A 163 -15.02 -16.51 23.74
#